data_AF-A0A1B8J6T6-F1
#
_entry.id   AF-A0A1B8J6T6-F1
#
_cell.length_a   1.000
_cell.length_b   1.000
_cell.length_c   1.000
_cell.angle_alpha   90.00
_cell.angle_beta   90.00
_cell.angle_gamma   90.00
#
_symmetry.space_group_name_H-M   'P 1'
#
loop_
_entity.id
_entity.type
_entity.pdbx_description
1 polymer ?
#
loop_
_entity_poly.entity_id
_entity_poly.type
_entity_poly.pdbx_seq_one_letter_code
_entity_poly.pdbx_strand_id
1 'polypeptide(L)'
;MGFYNKLKIGTKIMVFVGAVVIAGIFALSYIVINNVSSNIKHETEQVLINSSHRYAGHIELIFTQMSSIVLNTASILDQTAQTAGAQNLSPKFYESAIRAALDNADWVDYGFVYLLDPPKSFLENKNFVTPQGKFIISYHDKDSGANGNLERLSPNDSIASFPGVISVLEKAPKDKRFYAFSKPFNASYGNGHAFLGSSIVAPLFDEEGKLIGVIGLTFNFDRVTKYLENPALVTFEREIKAVVSQDGIIVSHPNANAIGKNAFEINQDARAATALNGIKEGATGLYDDYVATDGDDSYAAVVSFKTAGDVGWTIFTTAPKESVLAPLYRLETMIAIVSLVVLAVVLGVVFVFVQRTIAMRLPIILRALNAFFGYINHESNEVHHIKIRAQDELGQLGMMINDNIDKSRAHLKKDEDLVAESLEVINHTKEGHATKRITLEGSNPQLNKLRSSVNELLDLLSNAIGNDLHELNRVFDSFVKLDFSTQVANAQGRVEVVT
;
A
#
# COMPACT_ATOMS: atom_id res chain seq x y z
N MET A 1 25.74 -18.58 13.22
CA MET A 1 26.94 -17.72 13.39
C MET A 1 28.15 -18.14 12.53
N GLY A 2 28.36 -19.43 12.21
CA GLY A 2 29.58 -19.88 11.49
C GLY A 2 29.77 -19.37 10.06
N PHE A 3 28.70 -19.05 9.32
CA PHE A 3 28.79 -18.55 7.93
C PHE A 3 29.29 -17.10 7.86
N TYR A 4 28.75 -16.21 8.70
CA TYR A 4 29.13 -14.79 8.72
C TYR A 4 30.62 -14.60 9.01
N ASN A 5 31.18 -15.38 9.93
CA ASN A 5 32.59 -15.26 10.31
C ASN A 5 33.56 -15.54 9.16
N LYS A 6 33.18 -16.40 8.20
CA LYS A 6 33.99 -16.76 7.03
C LYS A 6 33.93 -15.73 5.89
N LEU A 7 33.04 -14.74 5.97
CA LEU A 7 32.93 -13.70 4.94
C LEU A 7 34.10 -12.71 5.02
N LYS A 8 34.54 -12.22 3.85
CA LYS A 8 35.47 -11.10 3.75
C LYS A 8 34.85 -9.87 4.43
N ILE A 9 35.69 -9.02 5.02
CA ILE A 9 35.26 -7.80 5.72
C ILE A 9 34.34 -6.95 4.84
N GLY A 10 34.66 -6.80 3.55
CA GLY A 10 33.83 -6.04 2.62
C GLY A 10 32.42 -6.60 2.46
N THR A 11 32.28 -7.93 2.38
CA THR A 11 30.97 -8.58 2.28
C THR A 11 30.16 -8.42 3.56
N LYS A 12 30.80 -8.46 4.73
CA LYS A 12 30.15 -8.20 6.02
C LYS A 12 29.54 -6.79 6.07
N ILE A 13 30.29 -5.79 5.64
CA ILE A 13 29.82 -4.40 5.57
C ILE A 13 28.63 -4.28 4.62
N MET A 14 28.70 -4.89 3.42
CA MET A 14 27.59 -4.83 2.47
C MET A 14 26.30 -5.46 3.01
N VAL A 15 26.40 -6.62 3.66
CA VAL A 15 25.23 -7.28 4.27
C VAL A 15 24.63 -6.42 5.37
N PHE A 16 25.48 -5.83 6.23
CA PHE A 16 25.03 -4.94 7.30
C PHE A 16 24.31 -3.70 6.77
N VAL A 17 24.93 -2.98 5.81
CA VAL A 17 24.31 -1.79 5.23
C VAL A 17 23.02 -2.14 4.49
N GLY A 18 23.02 -3.23 3.71
CA GLY A 18 21.81 -3.71 3.03
C GLY A 18 20.67 -4.00 4.00
N ALA A 19 20.95 -4.67 5.12
CA ALA A 19 19.94 -4.95 6.15
C ALA A 19 19.37 -3.67 6.78
N VAL A 20 20.21 -2.68 7.09
CA VAL A 20 19.76 -1.39 7.66
C VAL A 20 18.87 -0.63 6.67
N VAL A 21 19.26 -0.59 5.39
CA VAL A 21 18.49 0.09 4.34
C VAL A 21 17.14 -0.60 4.14
N ILE A 22 17.11 -1.93 4.07
CA ILE A 22 15.87 -2.71 3.94
C ILE A 22 14.95 -2.46 5.14
N ALA A 23 15.49 -2.45 6.36
CA ALA A 23 14.70 -2.16 7.56
C ALA A 23 14.10 -0.75 7.54
N GLY A 24 14.88 0.25 7.10
CA GLY A 24 14.41 1.63 6.96
C GLY A 24 13.32 1.78 5.89
N ILE A 25 13.50 1.14 4.73
CA ILE A 25 12.49 1.09 3.67
C ILE A 25 11.21 0.45 4.21
N PHE A 26 11.30 -0.72 4.84
CA PHE A 26 10.14 -1.42 5.38
C PHE A 26 9.38 -0.57 6.40
N ALA A 27 10.08 0.07 7.33
CA ALA A 27 9.47 0.95 8.33
C ALA A 27 8.75 2.14 7.69
N LEU A 28 9.39 2.81 6.72
CA LEU A 28 8.79 3.94 6.01
C LEU A 28 7.57 3.50 5.17
N SER A 29 7.71 2.42 4.40
CA SER A 29 6.62 1.84 3.61
C SER A 29 5.42 1.49 4.49
N TYR A 30 5.66 0.85 5.63
CA TYR A 30 4.60 0.50 6.58
C TYR A 30 3.85 1.73 7.11
N ILE A 31 4.58 2.79 7.51
CA ILE A 31 3.97 4.04 7.99
C ILE A 31 3.15 4.71 6.88
N VAL A 32 3.70 4.81 5.67
CA VAL A 32 3.02 5.44 4.54
C VAL A 32 1.76 4.67 4.15
N ILE A 33 1.86 3.34 3.99
CA ILE A 33 0.73 2.49 3.59
C ILE A 33 -0.39 2.58 4.62
N ASN A 34 -0.09 2.49 5.92
CA ASN A 34 -1.12 2.58 6.96
C ASN A 34 -1.81 3.94 7.00
N ASN A 35 -1.05 5.04 6.91
CA ASN A 35 -1.62 6.38 6.87
C ASN A 35 -2.50 6.59 5.64
N VAL A 36 -2.02 6.18 4.46
CA VAL A 36 -2.77 6.33 3.20
C VAL A 36 -4.01 5.43 3.21
N SER A 37 -3.90 4.18 3.65
CA SER A 37 -5.03 3.26 3.74
C SER A 37 -6.11 3.77 4.71
N SER A 38 -5.71 4.31 5.87
CA SER A 38 -6.64 4.89 6.84
C SER A 38 -7.35 6.13 6.27
N ASN A 39 -6.62 6.98 5.55
CA ASN A 39 -7.20 8.16 4.92
C ASN A 39 -8.16 7.79 3.78
N ILE A 40 -7.77 6.85 2.91
CA ILE A 40 -8.63 6.36 1.81
C ILE A 40 -9.93 5.79 2.38
N LYS A 41 -9.85 4.97 3.45
CA LYS A 41 -11.05 4.46 4.12
C LYS A 41 -11.94 5.61 4.58
N HIS A 42 -11.40 6.54 5.37
CA HIS A 42 -12.18 7.66 5.89
C HIS A 42 -12.80 8.54 4.79
N GLU A 43 -12.05 8.88 3.76
CA GLU A 43 -12.54 9.66 2.61
C GLU A 43 -13.63 8.90 1.85
N THR A 44 -13.44 7.60 1.62
CA THR A 44 -14.44 6.75 0.96
C THR A 44 -15.73 6.74 1.74
N GLU A 45 -15.66 6.58 3.06
CA GLU A 45 -16.84 6.58 3.92
C GLU A 45 -17.61 7.89 3.82
N GLN A 46 -16.90 9.03 3.86
CA GLN A 46 -17.49 10.36 3.71
C GLN A 46 -18.10 10.58 2.32
N VAL A 47 -17.39 10.20 1.27
CA VAL A 47 -17.87 10.35 -0.11
C VAL A 47 -19.11 9.48 -0.35
N LEU A 48 -19.10 8.25 0.14
CA LEU A 48 -20.19 7.29 -0.03
C LEU A 48 -21.45 7.74 0.72
N ILE A 49 -21.34 8.15 1.99
CA ILE A 49 -22.50 8.61 2.75
C ILE A 49 -23.05 9.95 2.24
N ASN A 50 -22.17 10.90 1.90
CA ASN A 50 -22.60 12.22 1.39
C ASN A 50 -23.23 12.13 0.00
N SER A 51 -22.69 11.28 -0.88
CA SER A 51 -23.32 11.01 -2.18
C SER A 51 -24.68 10.34 -2.02
N SER A 52 -24.80 9.37 -1.10
CA SER A 52 -26.08 8.71 -0.79
C SER A 52 -27.13 9.69 -0.27
N HIS A 53 -26.76 10.61 0.63
CA HIS A 53 -27.64 11.68 1.08
C HIS A 53 -28.08 12.59 -0.06
N ARG A 54 -27.17 12.95 -0.97
CA ARG A 54 -27.48 13.76 -2.15
C ARG A 54 -28.49 13.06 -3.06
N TYR A 55 -28.30 11.76 -3.31
CA TYR A 55 -29.25 10.98 -4.12
C TYR A 55 -30.61 10.83 -3.42
N ALA A 56 -30.62 10.57 -2.12
CA ALA A 56 -31.84 10.47 -1.33
C ALA A 56 -32.62 11.78 -1.37
N GLY A 57 -31.96 12.91 -1.11
CA GLY A 57 -32.60 14.22 -1.17
C GLY A 57 -33.12 14.59 -2.55
N HIS A 58 -32.42 14.18 -3.63
CA HIS A 58 -32.89 14.41 -4.99
C HIS A 58 -34.17 13.59 -5.30
N ILE A 59 -34.18 12.31 -4.95
CA ILE A 59 -35.34 11.43 -5.20
C ILE A 59 -36.52 11.83 -4.30
N GLU A 60 -36.26 12.19 -3.04
CA GLU A 60 -37.27 12.74 -2.13
C GLU A 60 -37.90 14.03 -2.68
N LEU A 61 -37.08 14.93 -3.25
CA LEU A 61 -37.55 16.15 -3.89
C LEU A 61 -38.46 15.83 -5.08
N ILE A 62 -38.06 14.88 -5.94
CA ILE A 62 -38.87 14.42 -7.07
C ILE A 62 -40.23 13.91 -6.58
N PHE A 63 -40.25 13.04 -5.57
CA PHE A 63 -41.49 12.50 -5.00
C PHE A 63 -42.36 13.58 -4.36
N THR A 64 -41.75 14.58 -3.72
CA THR A 64 -42.44 15.74 -3.14
C THR A 64 -43.07 16.61 -4.23
N GLN A 65 -42.36 16.85 -5.33
CA GLN A 65 -42.87 17.60 -6.48
C GLN A 65 -44.08 16.89 -7.11
N MET A 66 -43.98 15.58 -7.38
CA MET A 66 -45.10 14.80 -7.90
C MET A 66 -46.33 14.86 -6.98
N SER A 67 -46.11 14.71 -5.68
CA SER A 67 -47.19 14.77 -4.68
C SER A 67 -47.86 16.15 -4.66
N SER A 68 -47.07 17.21 -4.79
CA SER A 68 -47.57 18.59 -4.86
C SER A 68 -48.39 18.83 -6.12
N ILE A 69 -47.97 18.28 -7.27
CA ILE A 69 -48.72 18.38 -8.53
C ILE A 69 -50.09 17.71 -8.39
N VAL A 70 -50.12 16.45 -7.93
CA VAL A 70 -51.38 15.70 -7.73
C VAL A 70 -52.33 16.44 -6.80
N LEU A 71 -51.83 16.91 -5.65
CA LEU A 71 -52.62 17.65 -4.66
C LEU A 71 -53.15 18.97 -5.22
N ASN A 72 -52.33 19.74 -5.94
CA ASN A 72 -52.75 20.99 -6.54
C ASN A 72 -53.83 20.75 -7.60
N THR A 73 -53.68 19.73 -8.44
CA THR A 73 -54.70 19.38 -9.43
C THR A 73 -56.00 18.92 -8.76
N ALA A 74 -55.93 18.08 -7.72
CA ALA A 74 -57.09 17.68 -6.93
C ALA A 74 -57.79 18.90 -6.31
N SER A 75 -57.03 19.83 -5.72
CA SER A 75 -57.57 21.06 -5.13
C SER A 75 -58.29 21.93 -6.16
N ILE A 76 -57.77 22.05 -7.39
CA ILE A 76 -58.43 22.80 -8.49
C ILE A 76 -59.74 22.12 -8.88
N LEU A 77 -59.74 20.80 -9.01
CA LEU A 77 -60.94 20.01 -9.30
C LEU A 77 -62.00 20.19 -8.22
N ASP A 78 -61.61 20.05 -6.95
CA ASP A 78 -62.49 20.22 -5.78
C ASP A 78 -63.07 21.64 -5.68
N GLN A 79 -62.25 22.67 -5.88
CA GLN A 79 -62.70 24.06 -5.81
C GLN A 79 -63.68 24.38 -6.96
N THR A 80 -63.44 23.82 -8.14
CA THR A 80 -64.35 23.99 -9.28
C THR A 80 -65.64 23.20 -9.05
N ALA A 81 -65.54 21.99 -8.50
CA ALA A 81 -66.69 21.18 -8.12
C ALA A 81 -67.56 21.90 -7.09
N GLN A 82 -66.97 22.57 -6.09
CA GLN A 82 -67.64 23.38 -5.05
C GLN A 82 -68.31 24.67 -5.54
N THR A 83 -67.88 25.20 -6.69
CA THR A 83 -68.40 26.48 -7.21
C THR A 83 -69.39 26.29 -8.34
N ALA A 84 -69.21 25.26 -9.16
CA ALA A 84 -70.05 24.99 -10.33
C ALA A 84 -71.03 23.84 -10.12
N GLY A 85 -70.90 23.03 -9.07
CA GLY A 85 -71.58 21.76 -8.89
C GLY A 85 -70.84 20.63 -9.58
N ALA A 86 -70.45 19.60 -8.83
CA ALA A 86 -69.80 18.40 -9.38
C ALA A 86 -70.60 17.76 -10.53
N GLN A 87 -71.94 17.83 -10.46
CA GLN A 87 -72.87 17.33 -11.48
C GLN A 87 -72.87 18.14 -12.80
N ASN A 88 -72.42 19.39 -12.76
CA ASN A 88 -72.38 20.29 -13.92
C ASN A 88 -71.01 20.32 -14.62
N LEU A 89 -70.00 19.65 -14.05
CA LEU A 89 -68.70 19.50 -14.69
C LEU A 89 -68.81 18.62 -15.93
N SER A 90 -67.82 18.68 -16.83
CA SER A 90 -67.79 17.87 -18.04
C SER A 90 -66.61 16.88 -18.04
N PRO A 91 -66.67 15.77 -18.79
CA PRO A 91 -65.53 14.85 -18.93
C PRO A 91 -64.25 15.55 -19.38
N LYS A 92 -64.39 16.54 -20.28
CA LYS A 92 -63.28 17.34 -20.83
C LYS A 92 -62.54 18.15 -19.76
N PHE A 93 -63.22 18.54 -18.67
CA PHE A 93 -62.61 19.27 -17.58
C PHE A 93 -61.62 18.39 -16.80
N TYR A 94 -62.06 17.19 -16.39
CA TYR A 94 -61.20 16.19 -15.76
C TYR A 94 -60.06 15.75 -16.68
N GLU A 95 -60.35 15.56 -17.97
CA GLU A 95 -59.37 15.26 -19.01
C GLU A 95 -58.30 16.36 -19.12
N SER A 96 -58.70 17.64 -19.12
CA SER A 96 -57.76 18.76 -19.19
C SER A 96 -56.91 18.87 -17.93
N ALA A 97 -57.50 18.61 -16.76
CA ALA A 97 -56.80 18.64 -15.48
C ALA A 97 -55.69 17.58 -15.40
N ILE A 98 -55.98 16.32 -15.78
CA ILE A 98 -54.96 15.26 -15.75
C ILE A 98 -53.87 15.45 -16.80
N ARG A 99 -54.22 15.97 -17.98
CA ARG A 99 -53.24 16.32 -19.01
C ARG A 99 -52.29 17.42 -18.52
N ALA A 100 -52.83 18.48 -17.92
CA ALA A 100 -52.02 19.54 -17.33
C ALA A 100 -51.15 19.03 -16.17
N ALA A 101 -51.64 18.09 -15.35
CA ALA A 101 -50.84 17.48 -14.30
C ALA A 101 -49.64 16.71 -14.86
N LEU A 102 -49.85 15.93 -15.94
CA LEU A 102 -48.79 15.19 -16.63
C LEU A 102 -47.77 16.11 -17.29
N ASP A 103 -48.23 17.13 -18.03
CA ASP A 103 -47.35 18.08 -18.72
C ASP A 103 -46.43 18.87 -17.75
N ASN A 104 -46.78 18.93 -16.46
CA ASN A 104 -45.97 19.58 -15.42
C ASN A 104 -45.14 18.58 -14.57
N ALA A 105 -45.23 17.28 -14.85
CA ALA A 105 -44.64 16.22 -14.06
C ALA A 105 -43.54 15.46 -14.82
N ASP A 106 -42.34 16.06 -14.91
CA ASP A 106 -41.19 15.57 -15.69
C ASP A 106 -40.77 14.10 -15.41
N TRP A 107 -41.13 13.56 -14.25
CA TRP A 107 -40.73 12.23 -13.78
C TRP A 107 -41.88 11.21 -13.77
N VAL A 108 -43.04 11.57 -14.32
CA VAL A 108 -44.24 10.74 -14.35
C VAL A 108 -44.50 10.25 -15.75
N ASP A 109 -44.94 9.00 -15.88
CA ASP A 109 -45.24 8.41 -17.18
C ASP A 109 -46.75 8.31 -17.42
N TYR A 110 -47.56 8.09 -16.38
CA TYR A 110 -49.00 7.88 -16.52
C TYR A 110 -49.82 8.72 -15.55
N GLY A 111 -51.01 9.12 -15.98
CA GLY A 111 -51.97 9.85 -15.18
C GLY A 111 -53.37 9.30 -15.36
N PHE A 112 -54.19 9.36 -14.30
CA PHE A 112 -55.57 8.92 -14.36
C PHE A 112 -56.51 9.73 -13.46
N VAL A 113 -57.78 9.73 -13.84
CA VAL A 113 -58.91 10.17 -13.02
C VAL A 113 -59.93 9.04 -13.00
N TYR A 114 -60.37 8.64 -11.81
CA TYR A 114 -61.42 7.64 -11.61
C TYR A 114 -62.55 8.25 -10.81
N LEU A 115 -63.75 8.36 -11.41
CA LEU A 115 -64.95 8.85 -10.74
C LEU A 115 -65.81 7.67 -10.25
N LEU A 116 -66.20 7.71 -8.99
CA LEU A 116 -66.99 6.66 -8.32
C LEU A 116 -68.47 6.76 -8.65
N ASP A 117 -69.00 7.98 -8.74
CA ASP A 117 -70.42 8.28 -8.94
C ASP A 117 -70.59 9.40 -9.98
N PRO A 118 -70.17 9.16 -11.24
CA PRO A 118 -70.19 10.19 -12.28
C PRO A 118 -71.64 10.50 -12.73
N PRO A 119 -71.90 11.71 -13.25
CA PRO A 119 -73.19 12.02 -13.86
C PRO A 119 -73.56 11.02 -14.95
N LYS A 120 -74.85 10.65 -15.09
CA LYS A 120 -75.29 9.65 -16.09
C LYS A 120 -74.87 10.00 -17.52
N SER A 121 -74.82 11.28 -17.87
CA SER A 121 -74.35 11.78 -19.16
C SER A 121 -72.88 11.45 -19.45
N PHE A 122 -72.05 11.26 -18.43
CA PHE A 122 -70.65 10.86 -18.60
C PHE A 122 -70.54 9.41 -19.06
N LEU A 123 -71.44 8.54 -18.59
CA LEU A 123 -71.49 7.12 -18.93
C LEU A 123 -71.93 6.86 -20.38
N GLU A 124 -72.52 7.86 -21.05
CA GLU A 124 -72.83 7.79 -22.49
C GLU A 124 -71.56 7.86 -23.35
N ASN A 125 -70.48 8.47 -22.84
CA ASN A 125 -69.21 8.57 -23.53
C ASN A 125 -68.36 7.30 -23.30
N LYS A 126 -68.58 6.29 -24.15
CA LYS A 126 -67.85 5.01 -24.10
C LYS A 126 -66.32 5.13 -24.19
N ASN A 127 -65.77 6.28 -24.57
CA ASN A 127 -64.33 6.52 -24.59
C ASN A 127 -63.69 6.60 -23.20
N PHE A 128 -64.50 6.76 -22.13
CA PHE A 128 -64.04 6.87 -20.74
C PHE A 128 -64.65 5.80 -19.83
N VAL A 129 -65.45 4.89 -20.37
CA VAL A 129 -66.14 3.85 -19.60
C VAL A 129 -65.43 2.51 -19.79
N THR A 130 -65.01 1.89 -18.69
CA THR A 130 -64.36 0.58 -18.70
C THR A 130 -65.35 -0.55 -19.03
N PRO A 131 -64.86 -1.76 -19.36
CA PRO A 131 -65.72 -2.94 -19.54
C PRO A 131 -66.65 -3.24 -18.35
N GLN A 132 -66.25 -2.94 -17.11
CA GLN A 132 -67.11 -3.08 -15.92
C GLN A 132 -67.98 -1.85 -15.61
N GLY A 133 -68.02 -0.85 -16.50
CA GLY A 133 -68.88 0.33 -16.35
C GLY A 133 -68.33 1.44 -15.47
N LYS A 134 -67.03 1.41 -15.12
CA LYS A 134 -66.38 2.47 -14.33
C LYS A 134 -65.98 3.63 -15.23
N PHE A 135 -66.06 4.86 -14.73
CA PHE A 135 -65.62 6.05 -15.48
C PHE A 135 -64.16 6.37 -15.15
N ILE A 136 -63.25 6.05 -16.08
CA ILE A 136 -61.82 6.22 -15.92
C ILE A 136 -61.23 6.92 -17.14
N ILE A 137 -60.57 8.05 -16.89
CA ILE A 137 -59.76 8.77 -17.87
C ILE A 137 -58.31 8.43 -17.56
N SER A 138 -57.53 8.03 -18.56
CA SER A 138 -56.09 7.80 -18.36
C SER A 138 -55.26 8.19 -19.58
N TYR A 139 -54.06 8.65 -19.29
CA TYR A 139 -53.11 9.18 -20.25
C TYR A 139 -51.71 8.62 -19.96
N HIS A 140 -50.95 8.44 -21.03
CA HIS A 140 -49.54 8.11 -21.02
C HIS A 140 -48.77 9.28 -21.63
N ASP A 141 -47.78 9.79 -20.91
CA ASP A 141 -46.80 10.72 -21.44
C ASP A 141 -45.63 9.95 -22.05
N LYS A 142 -45.53 9.98 -23.38
CA LYS A 142 -44.46 9.28 -24.11
C LYS A 142 -43.12 10.00 -24.02
N ASP A 143 -43.10 11.29 -23.69
CA ASP A 143 -41.88 12.11 -23.71
C ASP A 143 -41.99 13.26 -22.71
N SER A 144 -41.71 12.98 -21.44
CA SER A 144 -41.86 13.92 -20.31
C SER A 144 -40.85 15.08 -20.29
N GLY A 145 -40.16 15.34 -21.40
CA GLY A 145 -39.21 16.44 -21.58
C GLY A 145 -39.64 17.37 -22.69
N ALA A 146 -40.56 18.30 -22.36
CA ALA A 146 -41.12 19.38 -23.18
C ALA A 146 -42.34 19.02 -24.07
N ASN A 147 -43.50 19.58 -23.69
CA ASN A 147 -44.73 19.73 -24.50
C ASN A 147 -45.15 18.49 -25.32
N GLY A 148 -45.83 17.57 -24.64
CA GLY A 148 -47.13 17.10 -25.12
C GLY A 148 -47.12 16.01 -26.19
N ASN A 149 -46.57 14.84 -25.87
CA ASN A 149 -47.01 13.60 -26.52
C ASN A 149 -47.86 12.75 -25.58
N LEU A 150 -48.90 13.39 -25.02
CA LEU A 150 -49.90 12.73 -24.18
C LEU A 150 -50.81 11.87 -25.06
N GLU A 151 -50.70 10.57 -24.90
CA GLU A 151 -51.57 9.59 -25.54
C GLU A 151 -52.69 9.20 -24.58
N ARG A 152 -53.94 9.34 -25.04
CA ARG A 152 -55.08 8.81 -24.29
C ARG A 152 -55.08 7.28 -24.38
N LEU A 153 -55.24 6.63 -23.24
CA LEU A 153 -55.32 5.17 -23.15
C LEU A 153 -56.78 4.70 -23.18
N SER A 154 -56.98 3.44 -23.59
CA SER A 154 -58.29 2.81 -23.48
C SER A 154 -58.68 2.64 -22.00
N PRO A 155 -59.94 2.92 -21.61
CA PRO A 155 -60.38 2.77 -20.22
C PRO A 155 -60.14 1.34 -19.71
N ASN A 156 -59.54 1.22 -18.53
CA ASN A 156 -59.21 -0.07 -17.94
C ASN A 156 -59.61 -0.18 -16.47
N ASP A 157 -60.20 -1.32 -16.11
CA ASP A 157 -60.63 -1.62 -14.74
C ASP A 157 -59.49 -1.85 -13.75
N SER A 158 -58.29 -2.20 -14.22
CA SER A 158 -57.10 -2.43 -13.39
C SER A 158 -56.73 -1.21 -12.53
N ILE A 159 -56.96 -0.01 -13.05
CA ILE A 159 -56.63 1.26 -12.38
C ILE A 159 -57.41 1.40 -11.06
N ALA A 160 -58.65 0.93 -11.01
CA ALA A 160 -59.45 0.94 -9.79
C ALA A 160 -58.89 0.02 -8.68
N SER A 161 -57.98 -0.89 -9.04
CA SER A 161 -57.30 -1.82 -8.13
C SER A 161 -55.87 -1.41 -7.78
N PHE A 162 -55.42 -0.22 -8.21
CA PHE A 162 -54.09 0.25 -7.83
C PHE A 162 -54.00 0.48 -6.32
N PRO A 163 -52.89 0.11 -5.64
CA PRO A 163 -52.81 0.19 -4.18
C PRO A 163 -53.04 1.61 -3.63
N GLY A 164 -52.61 2.64 -4.35
CA GLY A 164 -52.87 4.03 -3.98
C GLY A 164 -54.37 4.37 -4.02
N VAL A 165 -55.08 3.90 -5.04
CA VAL A 165 -56.54 4.06 -5.18
C VAL A 165 -57.26 3.34 -4.04
N ILE A 166 -56.94 2.07 -3.82
CA ILE A 166 -57.51 1.27 -2.71
C ILE A 166 -57.28 1.99 -1.37
N SER A 167 -56.05 2.48 -1.11
CA SER A 167 -55.76 3.19 0.13
C SER A 167 -56.59 4.46 0.31
N VAL A 168 -56.92 5.20 -0.75
CA VAL A 168 -57.78 6.39 -0.63
C VAL A 168 -59.23 5.98 -0.37
N LEU A 169 -59.73 4.99 -1.11
CA LEU A 169 -61.12 4.53 -1.01
C LEU A 169 -61.43 3.90 0.36
N GLU A 170 -60.53 3.08 0.89
CA GLU A 170 -60.69 2.43 2.21
C GLU A 170 -60.59 3.42 3.36
N LYS A 171 -59.66 4.39 3.28
CA LYS A 171 -59.50 5.41 4.33
C LYS A 171 -60.61 6.46 4.31
N ALA A 172 -61.24 6.68 3.15
CA ALA A 172 -62.28 7.71 2.93
C ALA A 172 -61.92 9.04 3.61
N PRO A 173 -60.74 9.62 3.30
CA PRO A 173 -60.20 10.77 4.01
C PRO A 173 -61.16 11.95 3.96
N LYS A 174 -61.27 12.70 5.06
CA LYS A 174 -61.99 13.98 5.10
C LYS A 174 -61.06 15.19 4.90
N ASP A 175 -59.75 14.98 5.00
CA ASP A 175 -58.76 16.02 4.77
C ASP A 175 -58.49 16.16 3.26
N LYS A 176 -58.75 17.35 2.72
CA LYS A 176 -58.49 17.68 1.30
C LYS A 176 -57.01 17.73 0.94
N ARG A 177 -56.11 17.72 1.94
CA ARG A 177 -54.65 17.62 1.75
C ARG A 177 -54.13 16.19 1.80
N PHE A 178 -55.02 15.21 2.00
CA PHE A 178 -54.62 13.81 2.02
C PHE A 178 -54.20 13.35 0.62
N TYR A 179 -53.14 12.55 0.57
CA TYR A 179 -52.79 11.74 -0.59
C TYR A 179 -52.23 10.40 -0.13
N ALA A 180 -52.38 9.38 -0.96
CA ALA A 180 -51.76 8.08 -0.78
C ALA A 180 -50.57 7.94 -1.72
N PHE A 181 -49.40 7.69 -1.15
CA PHE A 181 -48.24 7.20 -1.89
C PHE A 181 -48.27 5.67 -1.82
N SER A 182 -48.23 4.97 -2.97
CA SER A 182 -48.29 3.51 -2.96
C SER A 182 -46.91 2.87 -2.81
N LYS A 183 -46.89 1.69 -2.18
CA LYS A 183 -45.76 0.77 -2.30
C LYS A 183 -45.57 0.33 -3.77
N PRO A 184 -44.38 -0.14 -4.16
CA PRO A 184 -44.14 -0.64 -5.51
C PRO A 184 -45.14 -1.74 -5.90
N PHE A 185 -45.67 -1.67 -7.11
CA PHE A 185 -46.58 -2.68 -7.65
C PHE A 185 -46.42 -2.81 -9.17
N ASN A 186 -46.89 -3.92 -9.73
CA ASN A 186 -46.90 -4.11 -11.17
C ASN A 186 -48.08 -3.36 -11.79
N ALA A 187 -47.82 -2.15 -12.28
CA ALA A 187 -48.81 -1.27 -12.87
C ALA A 187 -49.16 -1.74 -14.29
N SER A 188 -50.45 -1.72 -14.64
CA SER A 188 -50.94 -2.03 -15.98
C SER A 188 -52.12 -1.14 -16.31
N TYR A 189 -52.06 -0.50 -17.48
CA TYR A 189 -53.11 0.38 -18.01
C TYR A 189 -53.89 -0.28 -19.17
N GLY A 190 -53.74 -1.59 -19.38
CA GLY A 190 -54.46 -2.31 -20.44
C GLY A 190 -53.91 -2.15 -21.85
N ASN A 191 -52.74 -1.53 -21.99
CA ASN A 191 -52.01 -1.34 -23.25
C ASN A 191 -51.05 -2.50 -23.58
N GLY A 192 -51.19 -3.64 -22.91
CA GLY A 192 -50.31 -4.81 -23.07
C GLY A 192 -48.93 -4.70 -22.41
N HIS A 193 -48.62 -3.58 -21.75
CA HIS A 193 -47.32 -3.32 -21.13
C HIS A 193 -47.51 -3.10 -19.62
N ALA A 194 -47.05 -4.06 -18.82
CA ALA A 194 -46.99 -3.92 -17.37
C ALA A 194 -45.58 -3.51 -16.95
N PHE A 195 -45.46 -2.69 -15.90
CA PHE A 195 -44.17 -2.22 -15.39
C PHE A 195 -44.20 -2.10 -13.87
N LEU A 196 -43.03 -2.24 -13.24
CA LEU A 196 -42.90 -1.97 -11.81
C LEU A 196 -42.93 -0.46 -11.59
N GLY A 197 -43.95 0.02 -10.87
CA GLY A 197 -44.14 1.44 -10.62
C GLY A 197 -44.67 1.72 -9.23
N SER A 198 -44.84 3.01 -8.96
CA SER A 198 -45.57 3.50 -7.79
C SER A 198 -46.49 4.63 -8.25
N SER A 199 -47.51 4.91 -7.43
CA SER A 199 -48.57 5.85 -7.74
C SER A 199 -48.81 6.79 -6.57
N ILE A 200 -49.06 8.05 -6.89
CA ILE A 200 -49.50 9.07 -5.93
C ILE A 200 -50.93 9.43 -6.27
N VAL A 201 -51.83 9.27 -5.30
CA VAL A 201 -53.28 9.37 -5.52
C VAL A 201 -53.90 10.31 -4.50
N ALA A 202 -54.65 11.30 -4.98
CA ALA A 202 -55.45 12.20 -4.15
C ALA A 202 -56.96 11.95 -4.32
N PRO A 203 -57.74 12.08 -3.24
CA PRO A 203 -59.21 12.05 -3.30
C PRO A 203 -59.75 13.29 -4.02
N LEU A 204 -60.93 13.14 -4.61
CA LEU A 204 -61.74 14.23 -5.17
C LEU A 204 -63.07 14.32 -4.43
N PHE A 205 -63.50 15.52 -4.10
CA PHE A 205 -64.72 15.77 -3.33
C PHE A 205 -65.71 16.68 -4.07
N ASP A 206 -67.00 16.49 -3.82
CA ASP A 206 -68.04 17.41 -4.25
C ASP A 206 -68.23 18.61 -3.28
N GLU A 207 -69.27 19.41 -3.54
CA GLU A 207 -69.61 20.60 -2.74
C GLU A 207 -69.96 20.25 -1.28
N GLU A 208 -70.46 19.03 -1.05
CA GLU A 208 -70.90 18.52 0.25
C GLU A 208 -69.75 17.84 1.01
N GLY A 209 -68.57 17.73 0.39
CA GLY A 209 -67.40 17.04 0.93
C GLY A 209 -67.50 15.51 0.83
N LYS A 210 -68.41 14.97 0.02
CA LYS A 210 -68.48 13.53 -0.27
C LYS A 210 -67.40 13.17 -1.28
N LEU A 211 -66.72 12.04 -1.05
CA LEU A 211 -65.73 11.48 -1.96
C LEU A 211 -66.42 11.04 -3.27
N ILE A 212 -66.06 11.69 -4.38
CA ILE A 212 -66.65 11.42 -5.72
C ILE A 212 -65.68 10.72 -6.66
N GLY A 213 -64.40 10.64 -6.31
CA GLY A 213 -63.39 10.07 -7.18
C GLY A 213 -61.98 10.20 -6.64
N VAL A 214 -61.02 9.88 -7.50
CA VAL A 214 -59.60 10.06 -7.25
C VAL A 214 -58.91 10.55 -8.53
N ILE A 215 -57.83 11.30 -8.33
CA ILE A 215 -56.85 11.61 -9.36
C ILE A 215 -55.51 11.03 -8.95
N GLY A 216 -54.76 10.47 -9.89
CA GLY A 216 -53.46 9.91 -9.58
C GLY A 216 -52.45 9.99 -10.72
N LEU A 217 -51.19 10.01 -10.33
CA LEU A 217 -50.04 9.90 -11.21
C LEU A 217 -49.30 8.60 -10.87
N THR A 218 -48.85 7.88 -11.90
CA THR A 218 -48.05 6.65 -11.77
C THR A 218 -46.76 6.83 -12.54
N PHE A 219 -45.65 6.49 -11.89
CA PHE A 219 -44.31 6.61 -12.47
C PHE A 219 -43.58 5.27 -12.45
N ASN A 220 -42.77 5.06 -13.47
CA ASN A 220 -41.81 3.98 -13.59
C ASN A 220 -40.46 4.41 -13.00
N PHE A 221 -39.78 3.49 -12.32
CA PHE A 221 -38.46 3.73 -11.75
C PHE A 221 -37.32 3.75 -12.78
N ASP A 222 -37.58 3.45 -14.06
CA ASP A 222 -36.57 3.49 -15.13
C ASP A 222 -35.84 4.84 -15.23
N ARG A 223 -36.55 5.96 -14.98
CA ARG A 223 -35.93 7.30 -14.96
C ARG A 223 -34.99 7.47 -13.77
N VAL A 224 -35.37 6.93 -12.62
CA VAL A 224 -34.53 6.91 -11.41
C VAL A 224 -33.27 6.08 -11.67
N THR A 225 -33.42 4.91 -12.29
CA THR A 225 -32.29 4.07 -12.71
C THR A 225 -31.35 4.81 -13.66
N LYS A 226 -31.87 5.42 -14.72
CA LYS A 226 -31.07 6.22 -15.66
C LYS A 226 -30.36 7.41 -15.00
N TYR A 227 -31.01 8.06 -14.04
CA TYR A 227 -30.39 9.14 -13.27
C TYR A 227 -29.21 8.62 -12.43
N LEU A 228 -29.41 7.55 -11.65
CA LEU A 228 -28.37 6.99 -10.78
C LEU A 228 -27.19 6.40 -11.56
N GLU A 229 -27.45 5.83 -12.74
CA GLU A 229 -26.46 5.27 -13.66
C GLU A 229 -25.76 6.30 -14.56
N ASN A 230 -26.09 7.60 -14.42
CA ASN A 230 -25.46 8.63 -15.22
C ASN A 230 -23.92 8.60 -15.03
N PRO A 231 -23.12 8.46 -16.11
CA PRO A 231 -21.65 8.41 -16.02
C PRO A 231 -21.03 9.60 -15.30
N ALA A 232 -21.67 10.78 -15.35
CA ALA A 232 -21.21 11.98 -14.65
C ALA A 232 -21.34 11.89 -13.12
N LEU A 233 -22.10 10.92 -12.60
CA LEU A 233 -22.27 10.66 -11.18
C LEU A 233 -21.39 9.51 -10.69
N VAL A 234 -20.61 8.86 -11.57
CA VAL A 234 -19.76 7.72 -11.19
C VAL A 234 -18.61 8.18 -10.33
N THR A 235 -18.48 7.59 -9.14
CA THR A 235 -17.40 7.92 -8.20
C THR A 235 -16.38 6.79 -8.10
N PHE A 236 -16.84 5.54 -8.02
CA PHE A 236 -16.00 4.35 -8.00
C PHE A 236 -16.34 3.43 -9.18
N GLU A 237 -15.33 2.74 -9.69
CA GLU A 237 -15.57 1.72 -10.71
C GLU A 237 -16.40 0.59 -10.12
N ARG A 238 -17.42 0.13 -10.88
CA ARG A 238 -18.35 -0.93 -10.48
C ARG A 238 -19.18 -0.61 -9.22
N GLU A 239 -19.32 0.67 -8.85
CA GLU A 239 -20.26 1.06 -7.80
C GLU A 239 -21.69 0.65 -8.16
N ILE A 240 -22.45 0.23 -7.15
CA ILE A 240 -23.88 -0.04 -7.28
C ILE A 240 -24.61 1.12 -6.62
N LYS A 241 -25.61 1.68 -7.32
CA LYS A 241 -26.58 2.61 -6.75
C LYS A 241 -27.97 2.03 -6.99
N ALA A 242 -28.69 1.79 -5.92
CA ALA A 242 -30.00 1.17 -5.96
C ALA A 242 -31.00 1.94 -5.10
N VAL A 243 -32.27 1.80 -5.45
CA VAL A 243 -33.39 2.26 -4.63
C VAL A 243 -34.19 1.04 -4.22
N VAL A 244 -34.47 0.96 -2.92
CA VAL A 244 -35.18 -0.15 -2.31
C VAL A 244 -36.33 0.41 -1.49
N SER A 245 -37.51 -0.19 -1.57
CA SER A 245 -38.61 0.12 -0.66
C SER A 245 -38.32 -0.43 0.74
N GLN A 246 -39.00 0.08 1.77
CA GLN A 246 -38.79 -0.37 3.15
C GLN A 246 -39.08 -1.87 3.37
N ASP A 247 -39.94 -2.50 2.56
CA ASP A 247 -40.18 -3.94 2.57
C ASP A 247 -39.18 -4.77 1.74
N GLY A 248 -38.15 -4.11 1.20
CA GLY A 248 -37.01 -4.74 0.53
C GLY A 248 -37.19 -4.89 -0.98
N ILE A 249 -38.25 -4.38 -1.60
CA ILE A 249 -38.41 -4.50 -3.06
C ILE A 249 -37.45 -3.54 -3.75
N ILE A 250 -36.58 -4.08 -4.60
CA ILE A 250 -35.63 -3.30 -5.39
C ILE A 250 -36.38 -2.68 -6.55
N VAL A 251 -36.44 -1.35 -6.59
CA VAL A 251 -37.14 -0.61 -7.64
C VAL A 251 -36.21 0.00 -8.67
N SER A 252 -34.94 0.21 -8.31
CA SER A 252 -33.91 0.70 -9.22
C SER A 252 -32.60 0.00 -8.89
N HIS A 253 -31.91 -0.52 -9.91
CA HIS A 253 -30.64 -1.24 -9.76
C HIS A 253 -29.94 -1.41 -11.14
N PRO A 254 -28.58 -1.36 -11.21
CA PRO A 254 -27.82 -1.56 -12.44
C PRO A 254 -28.07 -2.90 -13.15
N ASN A 255 -28.17 -3.97 -12.37
CA ASN A 255 -28.66 -5.25 -12.85
C ASN A 255 -30.19 -5.27 -12.93
N ALA A 256 -30.73 -5.18 -14.15
CA ALA A 256 -32.17 -5.24 -14.42
C ALA A 256 -32.86 -6.50 -13.85
N ASN A 257 -32.14 -7.63 -13.72
CA ASN A 257 -32.70 -8.87 -13.15
C ASN A 257 -32.91 -8.80 -11.63
N ALA A 258 -32.39 -7.76 -10.95
CA ALA A 258 -32.63 -7.52 -9.53
C ALA A 258 -33.91 -6.71 -9.29
N ILE A 259 -34.35 -5.93 -10.29
CA ILE A 259 -35.54 -5.07 -10.18
C ILE A 259 -36.79 -5.94 -9.96
N GLY A 260 -37.63 -5.54 -9.00
CA GLY A 260 -38.84 -6.25 -8.57
C GLY A 260 -38.61 -7.42 -7.61
N LYS A 261 -37.35 -7.81 -7.36
CA LYS A 261 -37.01 -8.84 -6.36
C LYS A 261 -36.82 -8.22 -4.99
N ASN A 262 -36.86 -9.09 -3.97
CA ASN A 262 -36.59 -8.69 -2.61
C ASN A 262 -35.07 -8.70 -2.31
N ALA A 263 -34.53 -7.60 -1.80
CA ALA A 263 -33.14 -7.42 -1.42
C ALA A 263 -32.67 -8.48 -0.39
N PHE A 264 -33.56 -8.89 0.52
CA PHE A 264 -33.28 -9.91 1.54
C PHE A 264 -33.18 -11.33 0.95
N GLU A 265 -33.74 -11.56 -0.24
CA GLU A 265 -33.70 -12.86 -0.90
C GLU A 265 -32.50 -12.98 -1.84
N ILE A 266 -32.14 -11.88 -2.51
CA ILE A 266 -31.05 -11.88 -3.50
C ILE A 266 -29.66 -11.77 -2.87
N ASN A 267 -29.53 -11.12 -1.71
CA ASN A 267 -28.27 -11.01 -1.00
C ASN A 267 -28.35 -11.75 0.34
N GLN A 268 -27.87 -12.99 0.34
CA GLN A 268 -27.89 -13.90 1.49
C GLN A 268 -26.53 -13.95 2.23
N ASP A 269 -25.55 -13.12 1.84
CA ASP A 269 -24.27 -13.07 2.55
C ASP A 269 -24.49 -12.55 3.97
N ALA A 270 -23.88 -13.22 4.96
CA ALA A 270 -24.04 -12.86 6.37
C ALA A 270 -23.58 -11.42 6.66
N ARG A 271 -22.60 -10.90 5.91
CA ARG A 271 -22.08 -9.53 6.05
C ARG A 271 -23.07 -8.48 5.54
N ALA A 272 -23.95 -8.85 4.62
CA ALA A 272 -25.01 -7.96 4.13
C ALA A 272 -26.15 -7.75 5.14
N ALA A 273 -26.31 -8.65 6.11
CA ALA A 273 -27.48 -8.68 7.00
C ALA A 273 -27.69 -7.37 7.78
N THR A 274 -26.61 -6.76 8.28
CA THR A 274 -26.71 -5.51 9.06
C THR A 274 -27.18 -4.35 8.19
N ALA A 275 -26.62 -4.19 7.00
CA ALA A 275 -27.02 -3.15 6.05
C ALA A 275 -28.48 -3.34 5.60
N LEU A 276 -28.88 -4.59 5.35
CA LEU A 276 -30.24 -4.96 4.99
C LEU A 276 -31.24 -4.69 6.13
N ASN A 277 -30.89 -4.97 7.39
CA ASN A 277 -31.75 -4.61 8.53
C ASN A 277 -31.93 -3.09 8.66
N GLY A 278 -30.89 -2.30 8.34
CA GLY A 278 -30.99 -0.85 8.27
C GLY A 278 -32.06 -0.35 7.29
N ILE A 279 -32.29 -1.06 6.16
CA ILE A 279 -33.38 -0.76 5.22
C ILE A 279 -34.75 -0.94 5.90
N LYS A 280 -34.95 -2.05 6.62
CA LYS A 280 -36.23 -2.34 7.31
C LYS A 280 -36.55 -1.30 8.38
N GLU A 281 -35.52 -0.90 9.13
CA GLU A 281 -35.62 0.07 10.23
C GLU A 281 -35.77 1.52 9.73
N GLY A 282 -35.55 1.76 8.43
CA GLY A 282 -35.49 3.12 7.89
C GLY A 282 -34.31 3.92 8.43
N ALA A 283 -33.20 3.24 8.71
CA ALA A 283 -32.00 3.82 9.27
C ALA A 283 -31.14 4.49 8.20
N THR A 284 -30.22 5.33 8.66
CA THR A 284 -29.06 5.79 7.90
C THR A 284 -27.80 5.20 8.50
N GLY A 285 -26.94 4.61 7.69
CA GLY A 285 -25.75 3.93 8.18
C GLY A 285 -24.71 3.68 7.11
N LEU A 286 -23.49 3.43 7.59
CA LEU A 286 -22.35 3.05 6.77
C LEU A 286 -21.79 1.72 7.26
N TYR A 287 -21.39 0.87 6.32
CA TYR A 287 -20.96 -0.50 6.57
C TYR A 287 -19.66 -0.74 5.78
N ASP A 288 -18.59 -1.09 6.49
CA ASP A 288 -17.26 -1.33 5.89
C ASP A 288 -17.01 -2.80 5.54
N ASP A 289 -17.82 -3.71 6.10
CA ASP A 289 -17.82 -5.13 5.79
C ASP A 289 -19.15 -5.50 5.12
N TYR A 290 -19.21 -5.36 3.80
CA TYR A 290 -20.39 -5.66 3.00
C TYR A 290 -20.02 -6.39 1.72
N VAL A 291 -20.86 -7.34 1.31
CA VAL A 291 -20.75 -8.00 0.01
C VAL A 291 -21.90 -7.57 -0.86
N ALA A 292 -21.57 -7.02 -2.02
CA ALA A 292 -22.54 -6.58 -3.00
C ALA A 292 -23.25 -7.76 -3.70
N THR A 293 -24.36 -7.45 -4.35
CA THR A 293 -25.20 -8.44 -5.07
C THR A 293 -24.48 -9.08 -6.26
N ASP A 294 -23.39 -8.49 -6.72
CA ASP A 294 -22.48 -9.03 -7.74
C ASP A 294 -21.28 -9.80 -7.16
N GLY A 295 -21.17 -9.88 -5.82
CA GLY A 295 -20.14 -10.63 -5.10
C GLY A 295 -18.93 -9.82 -4.65
N ASP A 296 -18.88 -8.52 -4.96
CA ASP A 296 -17.74 -7.67 -4.59
C ASP A 296 -17.72 -7.33 -3.08
N ASP A 297 -16.55 -7.50 -2.46
CA ASP A 297 -16.27 -6.94 -1.13
C ASP A 297 -16.20 -5.42 -1.22
N SER A 298 -17.11 -4.75 -0.51
CA SER A 298 -17.46 -3.35 -0.72
C SER A 298 -17.67 -2.63 0.60
N TYR A 299 -17.49 -1.31 0.57
CA TYR A 299 -18.16 -0.42 1.50
C TYR A 299 -19.61 -0.22 1.04
N ALA A 300 -20.54 -0.03 1.97
CA ALA A 300 -21.93 0.28 1.66
C ALA A 300 -22.46 1.45 2.49
N ALA A 301 -23.29 2.28 1.89
CA ALA A 301 -24.07 3.28 2.59
C ALA A 301 -25.56 3.08 2.33
N VAL A 302 -26.33 3.27 3.40
CA VAL A 302 -27.78 3.13 3.43
C VAL A 302 -28.32 4.46 3.92
N VAL A 303 -29.13 5.14 3.12
CA VAL A 303 -29.80 6.39 3.50
C VAL A 303 -31.28 6.26 3.22
N SER A 304 -32.07 6.28 4.28
CA SER A 304 -33.52 6.12 4.20
C SER A 304 -34.25 7.45 4.39
N PHE A 305 -35.37 7.59 3.69
CA PHE A 305 -36.31 8.69 3.83
C PHE A 305 -37.74 8.15 3.69
N LYS A 306 -38.74 8.97 4.01
CA LYS A 306 -40.16 8.55 4.01
C LYS A 306 -41.02 9.53 3.24
N THR A 307 -41.99 9.00 2.50
CA THR A 307 -43.06 9.80 1.89
C THR A 307 -44.36 9.69 2.71
N ALA A 308 -45.45 10.32 2.25
CA ALA A 308 -46.72 10.25 2.97
C ALA A 308 -47.25 8.82 3.14
N GLY A 309 -47.98 8.61 4.23
CA GLY A 309 -48.46 7.28 4.61
C GLY A 309 -47.40 6.36 5.21
N ASP A 310 -46.26 6.93 5.63
CA ASP A 310 -45.12 6.22 6.22
C ASP A 310 -44.46 5.23 5.24
N VAL A 311 -44.50 5.54 3.93
CA VAL A 311 -43.86 4.72 2.91
C VAL A 311 -42.37 5.06 2.84
N GLY A 312 -41.54 4.17 3.38
CA GLY A 312 -40.10 4.31 3.39
C GLY A 312 -39.43 3.89 2.09
N TRP A 313 -38.40 4.66 1.72
CA TRP A 313 -37.51 4.42 0.60
C TRP A 313 -36.07 4.52 1.08
N THR A 314 -35.20 3.74 0.48
CA THR A 314 -33.79 3.69 0.87
C THR A 314 -32.93 3.75 -0.37
N ILE A 315 -31.98 4.70 -0.37
CA ILE A 315 -30.88 4.72 -1.31
C ILE A 315 -29.78 3.83 -0.76
N PHE A 316 -29.40 2.85 -1.57
CA PHE A 316 -28.37 1.89 -1.27
C PHE A 316 -27.21 2.11 -2.24
N THR A 317 -26.03 2.45 -1.72
CA THR A 317 -24.83 2.63 -2.56
C THR A 317 -23.70 1.74 -2.09
N THR A 318 -22.89 1.24 -3.03
CA THR A 318 -21.69 0.46 -2.74
C THR A 318 -20.46 1.06 -3.39
N ALA A 319 -19.31 0.87 -2.75
CA ALA A 319 -18.00 1.17 -3.32
C ALA A 319 -17.12 -0.08 -3.17
N PRO A 320 -16.80 -0.80 -4.28
CA PRO A 320 -15.93 -1.96 -4.24
C PRO A 320 -14.55 -1.62 -3.65
N LYS A 321 -14.09 -2.41 -2.68
CA LYS A 321 -12.79 -2.18 -2.02
C LYS A 321 -11.63 -2.21 -3.01
N GLU A 322 -11.72 -3.05 -4.04
CA GLU A 322 -10.69 -3.10 -5.10
C GLU A 322 -10.58 -1.77 -5.85
N SER A 323 -11.70 -1.16 -6.24
CA SER A 323 -11.70 0.15 -6.91
C SER A 323 -11.21 1.26 -5.98
N VAL A 324 -11.70 1.26 -4.74
CA VAL A 324 -11.31 2.23 -3.71
C VAL A 324 -9.82 2.18 -3.40
N LEU A 325 -9.24 0.97 -3.30
CA LEU A 325 -7.84 0.75 -2.95
C LEU A 325 -6.91 0.68 -4.18
N ALA A 326 -7.43 0.76 -5.41
CA ALA A 326 -6.60 0.75 -6.62
C ALA A 326 -5.48 1.81 -6.60
N PRO A 327 -5.71 3.07 -6.16
CA PRO A 327 -4.64 4.04 -6.00
C PRO A 327 -3.57 3.62 -4.96
N LEU A 328 -3.98 2.94 -3.88
CA LEU A 328 -3.07 2.41 -2.86
C LEU A 328 -2.18 1.30 -3.44
N TYR A 329 -2.74 0.35 -4.19
CA TYR A 329 -1.95 -0.73 -4.81
C TYR A 329 -0.95 -0.20 -5.85
N ARG A 330 -1.33 0.84 -6.60
CA ARG A 330 -0.39 1.54 -7.51
C ARG A 330 0.73 2.22 -6.73
N LEU A 331 0.42 2.88 -5.62
CA LEU A 331 1.40 3.50 -4.73
C LEU A 331 2.34 2.45 -4.11
N GLU A 332 1.82 1.32 -3.63
CA GLU A 332 2.60 0.21 -3.09
C GLU A 332 3.58 -0.34 -4.14
N THR A 333 3.10 -0.59 -5.36
CA THR A 333 3.94 -1.04 -6.48
C THR A 333 5.03 -0.02 -6.81
N MET A 334 4.69 1.27 -6.84
CA MET A 334 5.66 2.35 -7.08
C MET A 334 6.71 2.42 -5.96
N ILE A 335 6.29 2.34 -4.70
CA ILE A 335 7.20 2.31 -3.55
C ILE A 335 8.13 1.09 -3.65
N ALA A 336 7.62 -0.08 -4.00
CA ALA A 336 8.43 -1.29 -4.15
C ALA A 336 9.49 -1.15 -5.26
N ILE A 337 9.11 -0.64 -6.43
CA ILE A 337 10.04 -0.41 -7.56
C ILE A 337 11.11 0.63 -7.17
N VAL A 338 10.69 1.78 -6.64
CA VAL A 338 11.63 2.85 -6.22
C VAL A 338 12.57 2.34 -5.13
N SER A 339 12.04 1.60 -4.15
CA SER A 339 12.84 0.99 -3.08
C SER A 339 13.88 0.03 -3.61
N LEU A 340 13.53 -0.80 -4.60
CA LEU A 340 14.46 -1.72 -5.24
C LEU A 340 15.58 -0.97 -5.97
N VAL A 341 15.25 0.10 -6.70
CA VAL A 341 16.22 0.96 -7.39
C VAL A 341 17.16 1.64 -6.39
N VAL A 342 16.61 2.25 -5.34
CA VAL A 342 17.40 2.91 -4.29
C VAL A 342 18.32 1.91 -3.59
N LEU A 343 17.81 0.72 -3.25
CA LEU A 343 18.63 -0.35 -2.65
C LEU A 343 19.77 -0.76 -3.58
N ALA A 344 19.52 -0.95 -4.87
CA ALA A 344 20.55 -1.29 -5.85
C ALA A 344 21.61 -0.18 -5.97
N VAL A 345 21.20 1.09 -6.00
CA VAL A 345 22.12 2.24 -6.04
C VAL A 345 22.97 2.31 -4.78
N VAL A 346 22.36 2.20 -3.59
CA VAL A 346 23.10 2.25 -2.31
C VAL A 346 24.09 1.09 -2.22
N LEU A 347 23.66 -0.13 -2.53
CA LEU A 347 24.56 -1.29 -2.55
C LEU A 347 25.66 -1.15 -3.59
N GLY A 348 25.38 -0.58 -4.76
CA GLY A 348 26.37 -0.29 -5.79
C GLY A 348 27.43 0.72 -5.33
N VAL A 349 27.01 1.83 -4.71
CA VAL A 349 27.92 2.85 -4.16
C VAL A 349 28.76 2.26 -3.03
N VAL A 350 28.14 1.53 -2.08
CA VAL A 350 28.84 0.88 -0.98
C VAL A 350 29.81 -0.18 -1.49
N PHE A 351 29.42 -0.96 -2.49
CA PHE A 351 30.29 -1.94 -3.13
C PHE A 351 31.53 -1.28 -3.73
N VAL A 352 31.37 -0.22 -4.52
CA VAL A 352 32.49 0.52 -5.12
C VAL A 352 33.39 1.10 -4.04
N PHE A 353 32.80 1.69 -2.99
CA PHE A 353 33.53 2.25 -1.86
C PHE A 353 34.36 1.19 -1.12
N VAL A 354 33.73 0.09 -0.71
CA VAL A 354 34.37 -1.01 0.01
C VAL A 354 35.44 -1.68 -0.84
N GLN A 355 35.18 -1.87 -2.14
CA GLN A 355 36.13 -2.49 -3.06
C GLN A 355 37.39 -1.63 -3.20
N ARG A 356 37.24 -0.32 -3.36
CA ARG A 356 38.35 0.63 -3.53
C ARG A 356 39.14 0.85 -2.26
N THR A 357 38.46 1.03 -1.13
CA THR A 357 39.12 1.45 0.12
C THR A 357 39.69 0.25 0.88
N ILE A 358 38.96 -0.86 0.95
CA ILE A 358 39.34 -2.00 1.80
C ILE A 358 39.81 -3.18 0.95
N ALA A 359 38.97 -3.69 0.06
CA ALA A 359 39.18 -5.02 -0.54
C ALA A 359 40.42 -5.10 -1.45
N MET A 360 40.75 -4.02 -2.16
CA MET A 360 41.96 -3.99 -3.01
C MET A 360 43.25 -3.71 -2.23
N ARG A 361 43.16 -3.00 -1.10
CA ARG A 361 44.35 -2.53 -0.35
C ARG A 361 44.79 -3.50 0.73
N LEU A 362 43.85 -4.14 1.41
CA LEU A 362 44.16 -5.07 2.50
C LEU A 362 45.03 -6.27 2.06
N PRO A 363 44.82 -6.91 0.89
CA PRO A 363 45.68 -7.99 0.42
C PRO A 363 47.11 -7.54 0.09
N ILE A 364 47.33 -6.26 -0.22
CA ILE A 364 48.69 -5.73 -0.43
C ILE A 364 49.43 -5.70 0.90
N ILE A 365 48.78 -5.20 1.95
CA ILE A 365 49.32 -5.15 3.31
C ILE A 365 49.60 -6.57 3.81
N LEU A 366 48.64 -7.49 3.67
CA LEU A 366 48.82 -8.88 4.11
C LEU A 366 49.99 -9.57 3.40
N ARG A 367 50.14 -9.38 2.08
CA ARG A 367 51.26 -9.93 1.32
C ARG A 367 52.60 -9.31 1.72
N ALA A 368 52.64 -8.00 1.93
CA ALA A 368 53.86 -7.32 2.37
C ALA A 368 54.29 -7.76 3.77
N LEU A 369 53.32 -7.93 4.68
CA LEU A 369 53.58 -8.46 6.01
C LEU A 369 54.11 -9.90 5.98
N ASN A 370 53.50 -10.77 5.16
CA ASN A 370 54.00 -12.14 4.96
C ASN A 370 55.41 -12.15 4.37
N ALA A 371 55.69 -11.31 3.36
CA ALA A 371 57.02 -11.20 2.78
C ALA A 371 58.06 -10.69 3.79
N PHE A 372 57.67 -9.73 4.63
CA PHE A 372 58.52 -9.22 5.70
C PHE A 372 58.85 -10.29 6.74
N PHE A 373 57.86 -11.10 7.16
CA PHE A 373 58.13 -12.22 8.06
C PHE A 373 58.99 -13.31 7.41
N GLY A 374 58.75 -13.63 6.13
CA GLY A 374 59.62 -14.54 5.38
C GLY A 374 61.07 -14.07 5.33
N TYR A 375 61.29 -12.75 5.19
CA TYR A 375 62.63 -12.16 5.24
C TYR A 375 63.29 -12.29 6.63
N ILE A 376 62.58 -11.99 7.72
CA ILE A 376 63.10 -12.16 9.09
C ILE A 376 63.39 -13.64 9.39
N ASN A 377 62.57 -14.56 8.88
CA ASN A 377 62.73 -15.99 9.08
C ASN A 377 63.81 -16.61 8.19
N HIS A 378 64.51 -15.81 7.36
CA HIS A 378 65.49 -16.30 6.38
C HIS A 378 64.89 -17.24 5.33
N GLU A 379 63.58 -17.18 5.11
CA GLU A 379 62.86 -17.90 4.03
C GLU A 379 62.96 -17.15 2.68
N SER A 380 63.26 -15.84 2.73
CA SER A 380 63.48 -14.98 1.57
C SER A 380 64.67 -14.05 1.82
N ASN A 381 65.49 -13.84 0.79
CA ASN A 381 66.62 -12.91 0.85
C ASN A 381 66.24 -11.46 0.54
N GLU A 382 64.99 -11.23 0.09
CA GLU A 382 64.52 -9.90 -0.30
C GLU A 382 63.13 -9.62 0.29
N VAL A 383 62.95 -8.36 0.70
CA VAL A 383 61.67 -7.76 1.08
C VAL A 383 61.60 -6.37 0.44
N HIS A 384 60.43 -5.89 0.03
CA HIS A 384 60.31 -4.59 -0.64
C HIS A 384 59.34 -3.67 0.11
N HIS A 385 59.60 -2.36 0.04
CA HIS A 385 58.70 -1.34 0.58
C HIS A 385 57.35 -1.33 -0.13
N ILE A 386 56.30 -1.10 0.64
CA ILE A 386 54.95 -0.82 0.14
C ILE A 386 54.91 0.62 -0.36
N LYS A 387 54.44 0.85 -1.59
CA LYS A 387 54.16 2.21 -2.08
C LYS A 387 52.93 2.79 -1.40
N ILE A 388 53.14 3.73 -0.48
CA ILE A 388 52.06 4.40 0.25
C ILE A 388 51.43 5.48 -0.62
N ARG A 389 50.11 5.41 -0.80
CA ARG A 389 49.33 6.39 -1.60
C ARG A 389 48.17 7.01 -0.83
N ALA A 390 47.96 6.61 0.41
CA ALA A 390 46.84 7.03 1.24
C ALA A 390 47.32 7.26 2.66
N GLN A 391 46.63 8.16 3.38
CA GLN A 391 46.96 8.61 4.73
C GLN A 391 45.99 8.08 5.80
N ASP A 392 45.08 7.17 5.41
CA ASP A 392 44.17 6.48 6.32
C ASP A 392 44.90 5.40 7.14
N GLU A 393 44.16 4.69 8.00
CA GLU A 393 44.71 3.68 8.93
C GLU A 393 45.46 2.57 8.19
N LEU A 394 44.97 2.16 7.01
CA LEU A 394 45.67 1.19 6.16
C LEU A 394 46.96 1.77 5.57
N GLY A 395 46.99 3.07 5.25
CA GLY A 395 48.19 3.78 4.84
C GLY A 395 49.23 3.85 5.96
N GLN A 396 48.79 4.19 7.17
CA GLN A 396 49.64 4.23 8.37
C GLN A 396 50.24 2.86 8.69
N LEU A 397 49.45 1.79 8.61
CA LEU A 397 49.94 0.43 8.78
C LEU A 397 51.03 0.08 7.74
N GLY A 398 50.85 0.50 6.49
CA GLY A 398 51.87 0.32 5.46
C GLY A 398 53.17 1.08 5.75
N MET A 399 53.07 2.32 6.26
CA MET A 399 54.25 3.11 6.68
C MET A 399 54.99 2.43 7.83
N MET A 400 54.26 1.91 8.83
CA MET A 400 54.85 1.17 9.95
C MET A 400 55.56 -0.10 9.47
N ILE A 401 55.02 -0.83 8.50
CA ILE A 401 55.69 -2.01 7.92
C ILE A 401 56.99 -1.60 7.23
N ASN A 402 56.98 -0.53 6.44
CA ASN A 402 58.18 -0.02 5.77
C ASN A 402 59.29 0.38 6.76
N ASP A 403 58.95 1.11 7.82
CA ASP A 403 59.90 1.50 8.87
C ASP A 403 60.53 0.28 9.56
N ASN A 404 59.72 -0.76 9.81
CA ASN A 404 60.22 -2.01 10.39
C ASN A 404 61.07 -2.83 9.41
N ILE A 405 60.79 -2.78 8.11
CA ILE A 405 61.66 -3.36 7.07
C ILE A 405 63.05 -2.72 7.13
N ASP A 406 63.12 -1.39 7.17
CA ASP A 406 64.39 -0.66 7.21
C ASP A 406 65.20 -0.96 8.47
N LYS A 407 64.54 -0.91 9.64
CA LYS A 407 65.16 -1.27 10.92
C LYS A 407 65.67 -2.70 10.93
N SER A 408 64.87 -3.66 10.48
CA SER A 408 65.25 -5.09 10.51
C SER A 408 66.37 -5.40 9.53
N ARG A 409 66.38 -4.80 8.33
CA ARG A 409 67.49 -4.91 7.38
C ARG A 409 68.80 -4.40 7.98
N ALA A 410 68.77 -3.21 8.59
CA ALA A 410 69.95 -2.63 9.23
C ALA A 410 70.45 -3.50 10.39
N HIS A 411 69.52 -4.04 11.19
CA HIS A 411 69.88 -4.90 12.32
C HIS A 411 70.49 -6.24 11.87
N LEU A 412 69.83 -6.93 10.94
CA LEU A 412 70.32 -8.20 10.40
C LEU A 412 71.67 -8.04 9.70
N LYS A 413 71.90 -6.93 8.99
CA LYS A 413 73.19 -6.68 8.35
C LYS A 413 74.32 -6.52 9.37
N LYS A 414 74.09 -5.76 10.44
CA LYS A 414 75.07 -5.64 11.54
C LYS A 414 75.35 -6.99 12.22
N ASP A 415 74.32 -7.80 12.40
CA ASP A 415 74.46 -9.13 12.98
C ASP A 415 75.24 -10.07 12.05
N GLU A 416 74.98 -10.04 10.74
CA GLU A 416 75.72 -10.78 9.73
C GLU A 416 77.20 -10.38 9.71
N ASP A 417 77.50 -9.07 9.72
CA ASP A 417 78.87 -8.56 9.71
C ASP A 417 79.63 -8.95 10.99
N LEU A 418 78.98 -8.91 12.16
CA LEU A 418 79.55 -9.42 13.41
C LEU A 418 79.86 -10.92 13.33
N VAL A 419 78.95 -11.73 12.77
CA VAL A 419 79.18 -13.17 12.61
C VAL A 419 80.33 -13.44 11.64
N ALA A 420 80.43 -12.68 10.55
CA ALA A 420 81.52 -12.80 9.58
C ALA A 420 82.88 -12.49 10.21
N GLU A 421 83.01 -11.38 10.97
CA GLU A 421 84.25 -11.07 11.70
C GLU A 421 84.54 -12.12 12.77
N SER A 422 83.51 -12.60 13.48
CA SER A 422 83.66 -13.68 14.47
C SER A 422 84.27 -14.93 13.85
N LEU A 423 83.80 -15.33 12.66
CA LEU A 423 84.36 -16.47 11.92
C LEU A 423 85.79 -16.22 11.45
N GLU A 424 86.13 -15.01 11.01
CA GLU A 424 87.50 -14.63 10.63
C GLU A 424 88.46 -14.75 11.83
N VAL A 425 88.10 -14.17 12.97
CA VAL A 425 88.93 -14.21 14.20
C VAL A 425 89.11 -15.64 14.70
N ILE A 426 88.04 -16.45 14.67
CA ILE A 426 88.10 -17.87 15.05
C ILE A 426 89.03 -18.63 14.10
N ASN A 427 88.93 -18.42 12.79
CA ASN A 427 89.81 -19.10 11.82
C ASN A 427 91.28 -18.71 12.00
N HIS A 428 91.58 -17.42 12.20
CA HIS A 428 92.94 -16.93 12.52
C HIS A 428 93.49 -17.59 13.79
N THR A 429 92.64 -17.80 14.79
CA THR A 429 93.01 -18.53 16.01
C THR A 429 93.25 -20.02 15.75
N LYS A 430 92.44 -20.66 14.89
CA LYS A 430 92.64 -22.08 14.51
C LYS A 430 93.92 -22.30 13.72
N GLU A 431 94.42 -21.30 13.02
CA GLU A 431 95.73 -21.28 12.37
C GLU A 431 96.90 -21.10 13.37
N GLY A 432 96.62 -21.04 14.67
CA GLY A 432 97.63 -20.98 15.73
C GLY A 432 97.92 -19.58 16.24
N HIS A 433 97.19 -18.55 15.78
CA HIS A 433 97.45 -17.14 16.14
C HIS A 433 96.32 -16.53 16.98
N ALA A 434 96.55 -16.35 18.28
CA ALA A 434 95.54 -15.82 19.21
C ALA A 434 95.52 -14.29 19.33
N THR A 435 95.94 -13.57 18.28
CA THR A 435 96.23 -12.13 18.32
C THR A 435 95.07 -11.22 17.89
N LYS A 436 94.06 -11.75 17.18
CA LYS A 436 92.89 -10.97 16.74
C LYS A 436 91.74 -11.02 17.76
N ARG A 437 90.94 -9.96 17.81
CA ARG A 437 89.70 -9.88 18.59
C ARG A 437 88.55 -9.42 17.71
N ILE A 438 87.35 -9.82 18.07
CA ILE A 438 86.11 -9.42 17.41
C ILE A 438 85.77 -8.01 17.88
N THR A 439 85.70 -7.05 16.97
CA THR A 439 85.54 -5.62 17.30
C THR A 439 84.18 -5.06 16.95
N LEU A 440 83.50 -5.63 15.96
CA LEU A 440 82.18 -5.22 15.52
C LEU A 440 81.14 -5.45 16.62
N GLU A 441 80.04 -4.70 16.53
CA GLU A 441 78.87 -4.85 17.39
C GLU A 441 77.65 -5.17 16.54
N GLY A 442 77.00 -6.28 16.88
CA GLY A 442 75.71 -6.67 16.33
C GLY A 442 74.58 -5.88 16.97
N SER A 443 73.40 -5.97 16.37
CA SER A 443 72.16 -5.47 16.95
C SER A 443 71.52 -6.47 17.93
N ASN A 444 71.82 -7.77 17.80
CA ASN A 444 71.35 -8.81 18.71
C ASN A 444 72.21 -8.85 20.00
N PRO A 445 71.61 -8.57 21.18
CA PRO A 445 72.35 -8.57 22.44
C PRO A 445 73.02 -9.91 22.79
N GLN A 446 72.45 -11.04 22.33
CA GLN A 446 73.03 -12.37 22.57
C GLN A 446 74.28 -12.59 21.72
N LEU A 447 74.32 -12.10 20.48
CA LEU A 447 75.53 -12.15 19.65
C LEU A 447 76.64 -11.28 20.23
N ASN A 448 76.31 -10.11 20.79
CA ASN A 448 77.29 -9.27 21.48
C ASN A 448 77.83 -9.91 22.76
N LYS A 449 77.02 -10.68 23.49
CA LYS A 449 77.51 -11.48 24.61
C LYS A 449 78.44 -12.60 24.14
N LEU A 450 78.06 -13.31 23.07
CA LEU A 450 78.91 -14.34 22.48
C LEU A 450 80.26 -13.77 22.05
N ARG A 451 80.26 -12.62 21.38
CA ARG A 451 81.47 -11.84 21.05
C ARG A 451 82.34 -11.62 22.29
N SER A 452 81.78 -11.07 23.35
CA SER A 452 82.52 -10.81 24.59
C SER A 452 83.12 -12.08 25.18
N SER A 453 82.34 -13.17 25.27
CA SER A 453 82.83 -14.45 25.78
C SER A 453 83.93 -15.07 24.90
N VAL A 454 83.85 -14.92 23.56
CA VAL A 454 84.92 -15.37 22.66
C VAL A 454 86.17 -14.53 22.85
N ASN A 455 86.06 -13.20 22.93
CA ASN A 455 87.22 -12.35 23.19
C ASN A 455 87.87 -12.65 24.55
N GLU A 456 87.08 -12.85 25.60
CA GLU A 456 87.58 -13.27 26.93
C GLU A 456 88.31 -14.61 26.87
N LEU A 457 87.78 -15.59 26.13
CA LEU A 457 88.45 -16.88 25.91
C LEU A 457 89.78 -16.71 25.18
N LEU A 458 89.83 -15.87 24.15
CA LEU A 458 91.06 -15.59 23.41
C LEU A 458 92.09 -14.85 24.27
N ASP A 459 91.65 -13.94 25.15
CA ASP A 459 92.51 -13.28 26.12
C ASP A 459 93.08 -14.28 27.13
N LEU A 460 92.26 -15.23 27.61
CA LEU A 460 92.75 -16.31 28.45
C LEU A 460 93.76 -17.18 27.73
N LEU A 461 93.53 -17.55 26.47
CA LEU A 461 94.44 -18.38 25.69
C LEU A 461 95.78 -17.66 25.42
N SER A 462 95.71 -16.39 25.02
CA SER A 462 96.87 -15.52 24.81
C SER A 462 97.73 -15.37 26.07
N ASN A 463 97.09 -15.11 27.22
CA ASN A 463 97.79 -14.93 28.49
C ASN A 463 98.27 -16.23 29.14
N ALA A 464 97.54 -17.34 28.97
CA ALA A 464 97.89 -18.61 29.60
C ALA A 464 98.91 -19.40 28.77
N ILE A 465 98.67 -19.55 27.48
CA ILE A 465 99.49 -20.38 26.59
C ILE A 465 100.47 -19.49 25.85
N GLY A 466 99.97 -18.56 25.05
CA GLY A 466 100.78 -17.78 24.12
C GLY A 466 100.01 -17.27 22.91
N ASN A 467 100.61 -16.36 22.15
CA ASN A 467 99.99 -15.77 20.97
C ASN A 467 100.28 -16.51 19.66
N ASP A 468 101.37 -17.29 19.64
CA ASP A 468 101.79 -18.05 18.46
C ASP A 468 102.10 -19.51 18.84
N LEU A 469 101.13 -20.38 18.58
CA LEU A 469 101.26 -21.80 18.88
C LEU A 469 102.30 -22.50 18.00
N HIS A 470 102.62 -21.97 16.81
CA HIS A 470 103.67 -22.53 15.97
C HIS A 470 105.05 -22.27 16.57
N GLU A 471 105.27 -21.07 17.11
CA GLU A 471 106.50 -20.74 17.81
C GLU A 471 106.65 -21.55 19.10
N LEU A 472 105.56 -21.75 19.85
CA LEU A 472 105.53 -22.61 21.02
C LEU A 472 105.90 -24.07 20.68
N ASN A 473 105.31 -24.62 19.60
CA ASN A 473 105.61 -25.96 19.12
C ASN A 473 107.07 -26.09 18.65
N ARG A 474 107.65 -25.05 18.02
CA ARG A 474 109.07 -25.04 17.64
C ARG A 474 109.99 -25.20 18.85
N VAL A 475 109.67 -24.53 19.96
CA VAL A 475 110.42 -24.64 21.21
C VAL A 475 110.24 -26.03 21.84
N PHE A 476 109.00 -26.53 21.92
CA PHE A 476 108.75 -27.89 22.42
C PHE A 476 109.43 -28.98 21.59
N ASP A 477 109.44 -28.87 20.26
CA ASP A 477 110.14 -29.81 19.37
C ASP A 477 111.66 -29.79 19.60
N SER A 478 112.22 -28.65 20.00
CA SER A 478 113.63 -28.53 20.42
C SER A 478 113.87 -29.28 21.74
N PHE A 479 112.95 -29.16 22.70
CA PHE A 479 113.03 -29.86 23.98
C PHE A 479 112.91 -31.38 23.81
N VAL A 480 112.07 -31.86 22.89
CA VAL A 480 111.99 -33.29 22.51
C VAL A 480 113.32 -33.81 21.97
N LYS A 481 114.11 -32.96 21.31
CA LYS A 481 115.48 -33.27 20.83
C LYS A 481 116.55 -33.06 21.90
N LEU A 482 116.15 -32.87 23.17
CA LEU A 482 116.99 -32.61 24.34
C LEU A 482 117.77 -31.28 24.29
N ASP A 483 117.34 -30.31 23.48
CA ASP A 483 117.92 -28.97 23.43
C ASP A 483 117.04 -27.96 24.18
N PHE A 484 117.48 -27.61 25.39
CA PHE A 484 116.79 -26.67 26.28
C PHE A 484 117.28 -25.21 26.17
N SER A 485 118.11 -24.89 25.17
CA SER A 485 118.63 -23.52 24.96
C SER A 485 117.68 -22.65 24.13
N THR A 486 116.69 -23.26 23.47
CA THR A 486 115.72 -22.57 22.63
C THR A 486 114.60 -21.97 23.49
N GLN A 487 114.32 -20.67 23.33
CA GLN A 487 113.24 -19.97 24.05
C GLN A 487 112.22 -19.39 23.06
N VAL A 488 111.00 -19.12 23.54
CA VAL A 488 109.97 -18.44 22.75
C VAL A 488 110.34 -16.98 22.56
N ALA A 489 110.37 -16.51 21.31
CA ALA A 489 110.59 -15.09 21.03
C ALA A 489 109.36 -14.24 21.41
N ASN A 490 109.56 -13.17 22.18
CA ASN A 490 108.49 -12.27 22.64
C ASN A 490 107.37 -12.98 23.43
N ALA A 491 107.76 -13.91 24.31
CA ALA A 491 106.87 -14.64 25.21
C ALA A 491 105.95 -13.70 26.01
N GLN A 492 104.65 -13.88 25.84
CA GLN A 492 103.60 -13.14 26.56
C GLN A 492 102.71 -14.07 27.35
N GLY A 493 102.50 -15.29 26.86
CA GLY A 493 101.75 -16.32 27.58
C GLY A 493 102.55 -16.95 28.70
N ARG A 494 101.89 -17.37 29.78
CA ARG A 494 102.55 -18.03 30.92
C ARG A 494 103.34 -19.27 30.49
N VAL A 495 102.82 -20.08 29.57
CA VAL A 495 103.54 -21.24 29.02
C VAL A 495 104.72 -20.78 28.17
N GLU A 496 104.57 -19.78 27.29
CA GLU A 496 105.71 -19.19 26.55
C GLU A 496 106.82 -18.64 27.45
N VAL A 497 106.49 -18.10 28.63
CA VAL A 497 107.46 -17.47 29.54
C VAL A 497 108.24 -18.51 30.37
N VAL A 498 107.61 -19.64 30.70
CA VAL A 498 108.20 -20.69 31.54
C VAL A 498 108.82 -21.83 30.74
N THR A 499 108.57 -21.88 29.43
CA THR A 499 109.15 -22.84 28.48
C THR A 499 110.24 -22.14 27.69
#